data_AF-A0A357YS16-F1
#
_entry.id   AF-A0A357YS16-F1
#
_cell.length_a   1.000
_cell.length_b   1.000
_cell.length_c   1.000
_cell.angle_alpha   90.00
_cell.angle_beta   90.00
_cell.angle_gamma   90.00
#
_symmetry.space_group_name_H-M   'P 1'
#
loop_
_entity.id
_entity.type
_entity.pdbx_description
1 polymer ?
#
loop_
_entity_poly.entity_id
_entity_poly.type
_entity_poly.pdbx_seq_one_letter_code
_entity_poly.pdbx_strand_id
1 'polypeptide(L)'
;MQNEKQQNEIISKGKEMGQKVFAQTKEATSQAIKALKILSRDPIGGQSEALKNLGQSNALRAGIVLVVIFSISCFLLGHSIVSESQEVGQYMGGMAGTYFKLLLFSLIPSASVFVCFFLIMKLISQEKEEISTCIYTTGVSTLPLAVLFFCIKIFGLSNFELLSAIGIFCLSTTFFLINSSMQDIYKLSTQKSFLITPTLVLLAGVVSNVLYSALI
;
A
#
# COMPACT_ATOMS: atom_id res chain seq x y z
N MET A 1 34.92 -24.84 22.89
CA MET A 1 33.87 -25.86 23.12
C MET A 1 32.49 -25.31 23.51
N GLN A 2 32.27 -24.65 24.66
CA GLN A 2 30.92 -24.11 24.99
C GLN A 2 30.51 -22.92 24.08
N ASN A 3 31.42 -21.97 23.81
CA ASN A 3 31.15 -20.85 22.90
C ASN A 3 30.85 -21.27 21.45
N GLU A 4 31.52 -22.30 20.93
CA GLU A 4 31.30 -22.77 19.54
C GLU A 4 29.95 -23.48 19.37
N LYS A 5 29.49 -24.23 20.38
CA LYS A 5 28.15 -24.84 20.35
C LYS A 5 27.06 -23.77 20.37
N GLN A 6 27.21 -22.74 21.21
CA GLN A 6 26.28 -21.62 21.30
C GLN A 6 26.26 -20.80 20.01
N GLN A 7 27.42 -20.55 19.40
CA GLN A 7 27.53 -19.85 18.13
C GLN A 7 26.91 -20.64 16.97
N ASN A 8 27.13 -21.97 16.91
CA ASN A 8 26.50 -22.82 15.90
C ASN A 8 24.98 -22.92 16.06
N GLU A 9 24.47 -22.90 17.29
CA GLU A 9 23.02 -22.89 17.55
C GLU A 9 22.37 -21.57 17.11
N ILE A 10 23.03 -20.43 17.35
CA ILE A 10 22.57 -19.11 16.87
C ILE A 10 22.55 -19.06 15.34
N ILE A 11 23.60 -19.58 14.68
CA ILE A 11 23.68 -19.64 13.21
C ILE A 11 22.58 -20.55 12.64
N SER A 12 22.33 -21.71 13.26
CA SER A 12 21.27 -22.64 12.83
C SER A 12 19.88 -22.02 12.98
N LYS A 13 19.57 -21.42 14.14
CA LYS A 13 18.31 -20.70 14.37
C LYS A 13 18.13 -19.54 13.41
N GLY A 14 19.19 -18.79 13.12
CA GLY A 14 19.17 -17.71 12.13
C GLY A 14 18.86 -18.22 10.71
N LYS A 15 19.44 -19.36 10.33
CA LYS A 15 19.19 -20.00 9.02
C LYS A 15 17.77 -20.53 8.90
N GLU A 16 17.24 -21.19 9.93
CA GLU A 16 15.85 -21.66 9.99
C GLU A 16 14.86 -20.50 9.94
N MET A 17 15.11 -19.44 10.71
CA MET A 17 14.29 -18.22 10.69
C MET A 17 14.31 -17.56 9.29
N GLY A 18 15.49 -17.45 8.67
CA GLY A 18 15.64 -16.91 7.32
C GLY A 18 14.88 -17.72 6.27
N GLN A 19 14.97 -19.06 6.33
CA GLN A 19 14.21 -19.95 5.44
C GLN A 19 12.70 -19.81 5.64
N LYS A 20 12.24 -19.70 6.89
CA LYS A 20 10.83 -19.50 7.21
C LYS A 20 10.29 -18.17 6.67
N VAL A 21 11.03 -17.07 6.86
CA VAL A 21 10.65 -15.74 6.35
C VAL A 21 10.62 -15.75 4.82
N PHE A 22 11.60 -16.40 4.17
CA PHE A 22 11.61 -16.52 2.71
C PHE A 22 10.41 -17.31 2.18
N ALA A 23 10.07 -18.44 2.82
CA ALA A 23 8.89 -19.23 2.45
C ALA A 23 7.60 -18.43 2.60
N GLN A 24 7.43 -17.73 3.74
CA GLN A 24 6.26 -16.87 3.98
C GLN A 24 6.16 -15.72 2.97
N THR A 25 7.29 -15.10 2.63
CA THR A 25 7.34 -14.03 1.62
C THR A 25 6.96 -14.55 0.25
N LYS A 26 7.49 -15.71 -0.16
CA LYS A 26 7.16 -16.36 -1.43
C LYS A 26 5.67 -16.70 -1.51
N GLU A 27 5.10 -17.23 -0.43
CA GLU A 27 3.66 -17.48 -0.33
C GLU A 27 2.86 -16.19 -0.46
N ALA A 28 3.21 -15.14 0.30
CA ALA A 28 2.51 -13.85 0.27
C ALA A 28 2.52 -13.23 -1.14
N THR A 29 3.68 -13.25 -1.82
CA THR A 29 3.81 -12.78 -3.20
C THR A 29 2.96 -13.63 -4.15
N SER A 30 2.92 -14.95 -3.98
CA SER A 30 2.05 -15.82 -4.78
C SER A 30 0.57 -15.47 -4.60
N GLN A 31 0.13 -15.16 -3.37
CA GLN A 31 -1.25 -14.74 -3.12
C GLN A 31 -1.55 -13.36 -3.74
N ALA A 32 -0.61 -12.41 -3.65
CA ALA A 32 -0.75 -11.12 -4.33
C ALA A 32 -0.88 -11.30 -5.85
N ILE A 33 -0.05 -12.14 -6.47
CA ILE A 33 -0.13 -12.43 -7.91
C ILE A 33 -1.48 -13.06 -8.27
N LYS A 34 -2.00 -13.98 -7.46
CA LYS A 34 -3.34 -14.56 -7.68
C LYS A 34 -4.43 -13.49 -7.63
N ALA A 35 -4.39 -12.60 -6.64
CA ALA A 35 -5.31 -11.47 -6.54
C ALA A 35 -5.25 -10.60 -7.81
N LEU A 36 -4.05 -10.19 -8.20
CA LEU A 36 -3.84 -9.38 -9.40
C LEU A 36 -4.31 -10.06 -10.67
N LYS A 37 -4.16 -11.39 -10.78
CA LYS A 37 -4.64 -12.14 -11.94
C LYS A 37 -6.16 -12.12 -12.03
N ILE A 38 -6.87 -12.21 -10.91
CA ILE A 38 -8.34 -12.06 -10.87
C ILE A 38 -8.71 -10.63 -11.27
N LEU A 39 -8.08 -9.64 -10.65
CA LEU A 39 -8.32 -8.21 -10.92
C LEU A 39 -8.01 -7.82 -12.38
N SER A 40 -7.03 -8.45 -13.01
CA SER A 40 -6.69 -8.19 -14.42
C SER A 40 -7.78 -8.63 -15.39
N ARG A 41 -8.63 -9.59 -14.99
CA ARG A 41 -9.74 -10.10 -15.79
C ARG A 41 -11.02 -9.32 -15.52
N ASP A 42 -11.26 -9.00 -14.25
CA ASP A 42 -12.36 -8.17 -13.80
C ASP A 42 -11.85 -7.20 -12.73
N PRO A 43 -11.48 -5.96 -13.10
CA PRO A 43 -10.95 -4.99 -12.14
C PRO A 43 -12.01 -4.47 -11.16
N ILE A 44 -13.29 -4.65 -11.46
CA ILE A 44 -14.41 -4.16 -10.65
C ILE A 44 -14.89 -5.31 -9.74
N GLY A 45 -15.56 -6.31 -10.30
CA GLY A 45 -16.11 -7.43 -9.51
C GLY A 45 -15.03 -8.35 -8.93
N GLY A 46 -13.85 -8.38 -9.54
CA GLY A 46 -12.76 -9.27 -9.16
C GLY A 46 -12.14 -8.95 -7.79
N GLN A 47 -12.38 -7.78 -7.20
CA GLN A 47 -11.92 -7.46 -5.84
C GLN A 47 -12.58 -8.36 -4.79
N SER A 48 -13.91 -8.44 -4.81
CA SER A 48 -14.69 -9.27 -3.91
C SER A 48 -14.45 -10.77 -4.20
N GLU A 49 -14.34 -11.14 -5.48
CA GLU A 49 -14.00 -12.51 -5.88
C GLU A 49 -12.63 -12.94 -5.36
N ALA A 50 -11.60 -12.11 -5.55
CA ALA A 50 -10.25 -12.40 -5.06
C ALA A 50 -10.21 -12.50 -3.53
N LEU A 51 -10.89 -11.61 -2.81
CA LEU A 51 -10.98 -11.65 -1.36
C LEU A 51 -11.60 -12.99 -0.88
N LYS A 52 -12.71 -13.41 -1.50
CA LYS A 52 -13.37 -14.70 -1.20
C LYS A 52 -12.48 -15.90 -1.52
N ASN A 53 -11.82 -15.91 -2.67
CA ASN A 53 -10.98 -17.02 -3.12
C ASN A 53 -9.71 -17.18 -2.26
N LEU A 54 -9.16 -16.06 -1.77
CA LEU A 54 -7.99 -16.09 -0.91
C LEU A 54 -8.34 -16.49 0.53
N GLY A 55 -9.49 -16.01 1.03
CA GLY A 55 -9.82 -16.06 2.45
C GLY A 55 -8.96 -15.10 3.28
N GLN A 56 -9.33 -14.90 4.55
CA GLN A 56 -8.82 -13.80 5.39
C GLN A 56 -7.29 -13.79 5.56
N SER A 57 -6.68 -14.93 5.88
CA SER A 57 -5.23 -15.02 6.09
C SER A 57 -4.43 -14.72 4.81
N ASN A 58 -4.87 -15.22 3.65
CA ASN A 58 -4.15 -14.97 2.40
C ASN A 58 -4.43 -13.57 1.84
N ALA A 59 -5.62 -13.02 2.08
CA ALA A 59 -5.96 -11.64 1.76
C ALA A 59 -5.08 -10.65 2.52
N LEU A 60 -4.85 -10.90 3.83
CA LEU A 60 -3.91 -10.13 4.63
C LEU A 60 -2.51 -10.12 4.00
N ARG A 61 -1.99 -11.31 3.66
CA ARG A 61 -0.66 -11.46 3.06
C ARG A 61 -0.56 -10.75 1.71
N ALA A 62 -1.56 -10.93 0.85
CA ALA A 62 -1.64 -10.25 -0.45
C ALA A 62 -1.68 -8.72 -0.27
N GLY A 63 -2.52 -8.24 0.65
CA GLY A 63 -2.65 -6.81 0.97
C GLY A 63 -1.34 -6.21 1.46
N ILE A 64 -0.63 -6.88 2.38
CA ILE A 64 0.69 -6.44 2.85
C ILE A 64 1.67 -6.28 1.68
N VAL A 65 1.74 -7.25 0.78
CA VAL A 65 2.65 -7.17 -0.39
C VAL A 65 2.30 -5.97 -1.27
N LEU A 66 1.01 -5.75 -1.56
CA LEU A 66 0.56 -4.62 -2.38
C LEU A 66 0.83 -3.27 -1.70
N VAL A 67 0.60 -3.17 -0.39
CA VAL A 67 0.94 -1.98 0.41
C VAL A 67 2.44 -1.72 0.41
N VAL A 68 3.27 -2.76 0.52
CA VAL A 68 4.73 -2.64 0.44
C VAL A 68 5.16 -2.14 -0.93
N ILE A 69 4.59 -2.66 -2.03
CA ILE A 69 4.86 -2.17 -3.39
C ILE A 69 4.55 -0.68 -3.51
N PHE A 70 3.38 -0.25 -3.02
CA PHE A 70 3.00 1.16 -3.04
C PHE A 70 3.94 2.01 -2.16
N SER A 71 4.30 1.53 -0.97
CA SER A 71 5.21 2.26 -0.07
C SER A 71 6.61 2.40 -0.68
N ILE A 72 7.14 1.37 -1.34
CA ILE A 72 8.39 1.45 -2.10
C ILE A 72 8.29 2.50 -3.21
N SER A 73 7.17 2.54 -3.95
CA SER A 73 6.97 3.56 -4.99
C SER A 73 6.95 4.99 -4.41
N CYS A 74 6.36 5.19 -3.24
CA CYS A 74 6.38 6.47 -2.53
C CYS A 74 7.79 6.84 -2.09
N PHE A 75 8.55 5.88 -1.56
CA PHE A 75 9.96 6.07 -1.18
C PHE A 75 10.81 6.50 -2.37
N LEU A 76 10.67 5.83 -3.53
CA LEU A 76 11.41 6.16 -4.75
C LEU A 76 11.09 7.56 -5.28
N LEU A 77 9.82 7.96 -5.22
CA LEU A 77 9.38 9.30 -5.58
C LEU A 77 9.99 10.35 -4.64
N GLY A 78 9.81 10.17 -3.32
CA GLY A 78 10.35 11.09 -2.32
C GLY A 78 11.88 11.16 -2.35
N HIS A 79 12.57 10.05 -2.59
CA HIS A 79 14.02 10.03 -2.80
C HIS A 79 14.43 10.94 -3.94
N SER A 80 13.71 10.90 -5.07
CA SER A 80 14.02 11.73 -6.23
C SER A 80 13.90 13.22 -5.90
N ILE A 81 12.82 13.59 -5.21
CA ILE A 81 12.59 14.98 -4.75
C ILE A 81 13.71 15.44 -3.82
N VAL A 82 14.06 14.63 -2.82
CA VAL A 82 15.11 14.96 -1.84
C VAL A 82 16.49 15.03 -2.50
N SER A 83 16.79 14.13 -3.44
CA SER A 83 18.09 14.12 -4.13
C SER A 83 18.30 15.34 -5.01
N GLU A 84 17.21 15.92 -5.53
CA GLU A 84 17.24 17.12 -6.37
C GLU A 84 17.25 18.42 -5.54
N SER A 85 16.90 18.37 -4.25
CA SER A 85 16.76 19.54 -3.38
C SER A 85 17.64 19.47 -2.13
N GLN A 86 18.79 20.14 -2.17
CA GLN A 86 19.73 20.20 -1.04
C GLN A 86 19.08 20.77 0.25
N GLU A 87 18.14 21.71 0.12
CA GLU A 87 17.42 22.32 1.24
C GLU A 87 16.51 21.31 1.97
N VAL A 88 15.81 20.45 1.22
CA VAL A 88 14.95 19.40 1.79
C VAL A 88 15.80 18.32 2.47
N GLY A 89 16.96 18.01 1.89
CA GLY A 89 17.93 17.09 2.49
C GLY A 89 18.48 17.55 3.84
N GLN A 90 18.70 18.86 4.02
CA GLN A 90 19.17 19.43 5.29
C GLN A 90 18.07 19.47 6.36
N TYR A 91 16.82 19.75 5.98
CA TYR A 91 15.66 19.74 6.88
C TYR A 91 15.38 18.36 7.52
N MET A 92 15.91 17.30 6.91
CA MET A 92 15.70 15.93 7.33
C MET A 92 16.77 15.36 8.29
N GLY A 93 17.72 16.19 8.76
CA GLY A 93 18.66 15.81 9.83
C GLY A 93 19.94 15.11 9.37
N GLY A 94 20.45 15.46 8.20
CA GLY A 94 21.66 14.85 7.61
C GLY A 94 21.39 13.50 6.96
N MET A 95 22.38 12.96 6.23
CA MET A 95 22.18 11.86 5.26
C MET A 95 21.44 10.63 5.85
N ALA A 96 21.81 10.15 7.04
CA ALA A 96 21.14 9.01 7.68
C ALA A 96 19.74 9.33 8.20
N GLY A 97 19.55 10.53 8.76
CA GLY A 97 18.23 11.02 9.20
C GLY A 97 17.25 11.14 8.03
N THR A 98 17.76 11.57 6.87
CA THR A 98 16.99 11.72 5.64
C THR A 98 16.41 10.41 5.13
N TYR A 99 17.21 9.35 5.02
CA TYR A 99 16.69 8.06 4.56
C TYR A 99 15.72 7.43 5.56
N PHE A 100 15.95 7.58 6.87
CA PHE A 100 15.05 7.08 7.90
C PHE A 100 13.71 7.81 7.89
N LYS A 101 13.70 9.15 7.88
CA LYS A 101 12.47 9.95 7.77
C LYS A 101 11.73 9.67 6.47
N LEU A 102 12.45 9.55 5.36
CA LEU A 102 11.86 9.21 4.06
C LEU A 102 11.17 7.83 4.07
N LEU A 103 11.76 6.85 4.74
CA LEU A 103 11.15 5.53 4.92
C LEU A 103 9.83 5.65 5.69
N LEU A 104 9.81 6.40 6.80
CA LEU A 104 8.57 6.63 7.55
C LEU A 104 7.52 7.40 6.74
N PHE A 105 7.94 8.44 6.03
CA PHE A 105 7.06 9.23 5.16
C PHE A 105 6.44 8.40 4.04
N SER A 106 7.19 7.43 3.51
CA SER A 106 6.69 6.55 2.45
C SER A 106 5.55 5.63 2.89
N LEU A 107 5.41 5.37 4.19
CA LEU A 107 4.33 4.55 4.76
C LEU A 107 3.06 5.36 5.05
N ILE A 108 3.17 6.68 5.16
CA ILE A 108 2.05 7.54 5.55
C ILE A 108 0.86 7.44 4.59
N PRO A 109 1.04 7.53 3.25
CA PRO A 109 -0.10 7.47 2.33
C PRO A 109 -0.89 6.16 2.44
N SER A 110 -0.20 5.02 2.59
CA SER A 110 -0.85 3.71 2.73
C SER A 110 -1.53 3.57 4.10
N ALA A 111 -0.89 4.04 5.17
CA ALA A 111 -1.49 4.06 6.51
C ALA A 111 -2.76 4.92 6.57
N SER A 112 -2.77 6.08 5.92
CA SER A 112 -3.94 6.97 5.87
C SER A 112 -5.12 6.34 5.15
N VAL A 113 -4.88 5.71 3.99
CA VAL A 113 -5.94 5.00 3.26
C VAL A 113 -6.45 3.81 4.07
N PHE A 114 -5.56 3.07 4.74
CA PHE A 114 -5.94 2.00 5.66
C PHE A 114 -6.82 2.50 6.81
N VAL A 115 -6.46 3.60 7.46
CA VAL A 115 -7.26 4.20 8.55
C VAL A 115 -8.66 4.54 8.04
N CYS A 116 -8.79 5.13 6.85
CA CYS A 116 -10.11 5.43 6.28
C CYS A 116 -10.94 4.17 5.99
N PHE A 117 -10.35 3.13 5.39
CA PHE A 117 -11.05 1.85 5.20
C PHE A 117 -11.44 1.19 6.53
N PHE A 118 -10.56 1.28 7.54
CA PHE A 118 -10.84 0.78 8.88
C PHE A 118 -12.01 1.52 9.53
N LEU A 119 -12.10 2.84 9.38
CA LEU A 119 -13.23 3.64 9.85
C LEU A 119 -14.53 3.23 9.13
N ILE A 120 -14.47 2.99 7.81
CA ILE A 120 -15.63 2.51 7.05
C ILE A 120 -16.09 1.14 7.54
N MET A 121 -15.16 0.19 7.72
CA MET A 121 -15.43 -1.12 8.30
C MET A 121 -16.14 -0.98 9.65
N LYS A 122 -15.67 -0.09 10.53
CA LYS A 122 -16.20 0.05 11.89
C LYS A 122 -17.52 0.81 11.98
N LEU A 123 -17.73 1.82 11.13
CA LEU A 123 -18.81 2.80 11.33
C LEU A 123 -19.93 2.69 10.29
N ILE A 124 -19.65 2.19 9.09
CA ILE A 124 -20.57 2.33 7.95
C ILE A 124 -20.87 0.99 7.27
N SER A 125 -19.93 0.05 7.30
CA SER A 125 -20.07 -1.24 6.61
C SER A 125 -21.31 -2.01 7.09
N GLN A 126 -21.98 -2.67 6.14
CA GLN A 126 -23.12 -3.53 6.42
C GLN A 126 -22.70 -4.99 6.71
N GLU A 127 -21.42 -5.30 6.51
CA GLU A 127 -20.84 -6.63 6.73
C GLU A 127 -19.87 -6.62 7.91
N LYS A 128 -19.72 -7.78 8.55
CA LYS A 128 -18.71 -7.98 9.59
C LYS A 128 -17.36 -8.27 8.93
N GLU A 129 -16.72 -7.22 8.44
CA GLU A 129 -15.40 -7.32 7.84
C GLU A 129 -14.28 -7.40 8.90
N GLU A 130 -13.16 -7.97 8.48
CA GLU A 130 -11.95 -8.12 9.28
C GLU A 130 -10.87 -7.12 8.86
N ILE A 131 -9.87 -6.91 9.73
CA ILE A 131 -8.73 -6.02 9.44
C ILE A 131 -7.96 -6.48 8.19
N SER A 132 -7.92 -7.78 7.93
CA SER A 132 -7.38 -8.39 6.70
C SER A 132 -8.03 -7.83 5.44
N THR A 133 -9.36 -7.64 5.46
CA THR A 133 -10.10 -7.00 4.37
C THR A 133 -9.62 -5.57 4.16
N CYS A 134 -9.49 -4.77 5.23
CA CYS A 134 -9.03 -3.38 5.10
C CYS A 134 -7.61 -3.25 4.53
N ILE A 135 -6.69 -4.13 4.95
CA ILE A 135 -5.30 -4.13 4.43
C ILE A 135 -5.30 -4.55 2.95
N TYR A 136 -6.10 -5.55 2.59
CA TYR A 136 -6.28 -5.97 1.20
C TYR A 136 -6.85 -4.85 0.31
N THR A 137 -7.96 -4.23 0.71
CA THR A 137 -8.60 -3.16 -0.06
C THR A 137 -7.70 -1.94 -0.19
N THR A 138 -6.92 -1.62 0.84
CA THR A 138 -5.90 -0.56 0.79
C THR A 138 -4.84 -0.87 -0.25
N GLY A 139 -4.25 -2.07 -0.22
CA GLY A 139 -3.22 -2.48 -1.17
C GLY A 139 -3.72 -2.47 -2.62
N VAL A 140 -4.91 -3.02 -2.86
CA VAL A 140 -5.51 -3.04 -4.21
C VAL A 140 -5.82 -1.63 -4.70
N SER A 141 -6.46 -0.80 -3.87
CA SER A 141 -6.89 0.54 -4.27
C SER A 141 -5.71 1.48 -4.55
N THR A 142 -4.58 1.31 -3.86
CA THR A 142 -3.39 2.15 -4.04
C THR A 142 -2.47 1.70 -5.17
N LEU A 143 -2.70 0.51 -5.74
CA LEU A 143 -1.83 -0.04 -6.78
C LEU A 143 -1.73 0.82 -8.05
N PRO A 144 -2.80 1.42 -8.59
CA PRO A 144 -2.67 2.32 -9.74
C PRO A 144 -1.77 3.52 -9.44
N LEU A 145 -1.82 4.06 -8.20
CA LEU A 145 -0.92 5.13 -7.78
C LEU A 145 0.53 4.65 -7.69
N ALA A 146 0.77 3.40 -7.28
CA ALA A 146 2.10 2.82 -7.31
C ALA A 146 2.68 2.81 -8.72
N VAL A 147 1.87 2.41 -9.71
CA VAL A 147 2.26 2.45 -11.13
C VAL A 147 2.60 3.87 -11.57
N LEU A 148 1.76 4.86 -11.23
CA LEU A 148 2.02 6.26 -11.53
C LEU A 148 3.37 6.72 -10.97
N PHE A 149 3.66 6.42 -9.70
CA PHE A 149 4.91 6.84 -9.05
C PHE A 149 6.13 6.16 -9.66
N PHE A 150 6.02 4.89 -10.08
CA PHE A 150 7.05 4.24 -10.88
C PHE A 150 7.25 4.91 -12.24
N CYS A 151 6.17 5.27 -12.94
CA CYS A 151 6.25 5.97 -14.22
C CYS A 151 6.92 7.34 -14.08
N ILE A 152 6.59 8.11 -13.04
CA ILE A 152 7.26 9.39 -12.74
C ILE A 152 8.77 9.16 -12.56
N LYS A 153 9.15 8.11 -11.83
CA LYS A 153 10.57 7.79 -11.61
C LYS A 153 11.31 7.41 -12.90
N ILE A 154 10.66 6.66 -13.80
CA ILE A 154 11.27 6.16 -15.04
C ILE A 154 11.37 7.25 -16.11
N PHE A 155 10.29 7.98 -16.34
CA PHE A 155 10.21 8.96 -17.43
C PHE A 155 10.73 10.35 -17.03
N GLY A 156 10.84 10.63 -15.72
CA GLY A 156 11.17 11.94 -15.20
C GLY A 156 10.07 12.98 -15.49
N LEU A 157 10.13 14.13 -14.83
CA LEU A 157 9.11 15.18 -14.96
C LEU A 157 9.13 15.90 -16.32
N SER A 158 10.15 15.67 -17.15
CA SER A 158 10.27 16.24 -18.50
C SER A 158 9.17 15.78 -19.46
N ASN A 159 8.56 14.60 -19.21
CA ASN A 159 7.49 14.04 -20.04
C ASN A 159 6.11 14.31 -19.43
N PHE A 160 5.84 15.59 -19.09
CA PHE A 160 4.66 15.97 -18.31
C PHE A 160 3.32 15.59 -18.95
N GLU A 161 3.18 15.70 -20.28
CA GLU A 161 1.94 15.35 -20.99
C GLU A 161 1.60 13.86 -20.85
N LEU A 162 2.60 12.99 -21.08
CA LEU A 162 2.45 11.55 -20.90
C LEU A 162 2.15 11.20 -19.44
N LEU A 163 2.88 11.80 -18.50
CA LEU A 163 2.65 11.60 -17.07
C LEU A 163 1.27 12.08 -16.62
N SER A 164 0.75 13.15 -17.21
CA SER A 164 -0.60 13.65 -16.93
C SER A 164 -1.67 12.70 -17.43
N ALA A 165 -1.51 12.14 -18.64
CA ALA A 165 -2.43 11.14 -19.17
C ALA A 165 -2.43 9.85 -18.31
N ILE A 166 -1.25 9.35 -17.94
CA ILE A 166 -1.10 8.21 -17.02
C ILE A 166 -1.68 8.56 -15.65
N GLY A 167 -1.45 9.78 -15.17
CA GLY A 167 -1.97 10.29 -13.90
C GLY A 167 -3.49 10.28 -13.84
N ILE A 168 -4.16 10.81 -14.86
CA ILE A 168 -5.62 10.78 -14.98
C ILE A 168 -6.14 9.35 -14.97
N PHE A 169 -5.49 8.44 -15.72
CA PHE A 169 -5.85 7.04 -15.74
C PHE A 169 -5.72 6.40 -14.34
N CYS A 170 -4.54 6.49 -13.72
CA CYS A 170 -4.27 5.90 -12.40
C CYS A 170 -5.15 6.48 -11.29
N LEU A 171 -5.39 7.80 -11.29
CA LEU A 171 -6.30 8.44 -10.35
C LEU A 171 -7.72 7.92 -10.57
N SER A 172 -8.22 7.93 -11.81
CA SER A 172 -9.57 7.44 -12.11
C SER A 172 -9.75 5.99 -11.68
N THR A 173 -8.80 5.10 -12.02
CA THR A 173 -8.82 3.71 -11.59
C THR A 173 -8.81 3.57 -10.07
N THR A 174 -8.05 4.40 -9.35
CA THR A 174 -8.05 4.41 -7.87
C THR A 174 -9.44 4.72 -7.31
N PHE A 175 -10.11 5.76 -7.82
CA PHE A 175 -11.48 6.11 -7.43
C PHE A 175 -12.45 4.97 -7.73
N PHE A 176 -12.33 4.34 -8.91
CA PHE A 176 -13.16 3.19 -9.28
C PHE A 176 -12.94 1.99 -8.34
N LEU A 177 -11.68 1.67 -8.01
CA LEU A 177 -11.36 0.55 -7.13
C LEU A 177 -11.90 0.77 -5.71
N ILE A 178 -11.78 1.99 -5.17
CA ILE A 178 -12.35 2.37 -3.88
C ILE A 178 -13.88 2.24 -3.94
N ASN A 179 -14.53 2.80 -4.97
CA ASN A 179 -15.99 2.76 -5.10
C ASN A 179 -16.54 1.34 -5.27
N SER A 180 -15.82 0.47 -6.00
CA SER A 180 -16.15 -0.95 -6.11
C SER A 180 -15.98 -1.66 -4.77
N SER A 181 -14.88 -1.42 -4.04
CA SER A 181 -14.70 -1.94 -2.68
C SER A 181 -15.88 -1.57 -1.77
N MET A 182 -16.37 -0.31 -1.83
CA MET A 182 -17.53 0.12 -1.03
C MET A 182 -18.79 -0.69 -1.33
N GLN A 183 -19.07 -0.97 -2.61
CA GLN A 183 -20.28 -1.69 -3.02
C GLN A 183 -20.15 -3.21 -2.84
N ASP A 184 -19.03 -3.78 -3.26
CA ASP A 184 -18.89 -5.22 -3.43
C ASP A 184 -18.35 -5.93 -2.19
N ILE A 185 -17.55 -5.23 -1.39
CA ILE A 185 -16.95 -5.74 -0.15
C ILE A 185 -17.72 -5.19 1.05
N TYR A 186 -17.77 -3.86 1.22
CA TYR A 186 -18.41 -3.25 2.40
C TYR A 186 -19.95 -3.17 2.31
N LYS A 187 -20.54 -3.62 1.21
CA LYS A 187 -21.99 -3.70 0.93
C LYS A 187 -22.74 -2.39 1.12
N LEU A 188 -22.10 -1.28 0.78
CA LEU A 188 -22.74 0.04 0.79
C LEU A 188 -23.61 0.21 -0.47
N SER A 189 -24.73 0.94 -0.32
CA SER A 189 -25.56 1.30 -1.48
C SER A 189 -24.79 2.18 -2.46
N THR A 190 -25.11 2.10 -3.75
CA THR A 190 -24.46 2.90 -4.81
C THR A 190 -24.39 4.39 -4.48
N GLN A 191 -25.46 4.96 -3.92
CA GLN A 191 -25.49 6.36 -3.50
C GLN A 191 -24.48 6.67 -2.37
N LYS A 192 -24.39 5.79 -1.37
CA LYS A 192 -23.42 5.96 -0.27
C LYS A 192 -21.99 5.81 -0.79
N SER A 193 -21.73 4.79 -1.61
CA SER A 193 -20.42 4.54 -2.21
C SER A 193 -19.93 5.72 -3.04
N PHE A 194 -20.81 6.31 -3.86
CA PHE A 194 -20.50 7.49 -4.67
C PHE A 194 -20.06 8.69 -3.82
N LEU A 195 -20.71 8.95 -2.67
CA LEU A 195 -20.36 10.06 -1.79
C LEU A 195 -19.14 9.77 -0.92
N ILE A 196 -19.01 8.53 -0.43
CA ILE A 196 -17.93 8.12 0.48
C ILE A 196 -16.59 8.02 -0.26
N THR A 197 -16.58 7.59 -1.52
CA THR A 197 -15.35 7.44 -2.31
C THR A 197 -14.48 8.72 -2.35
N PRO A 198 -14.97 9.88 -2.84
CA PRO A 198 -14.20 11.11 -2.82
C PRO A 198 -13.89 11.58 -1.39
N THR A 199 -14.83 11.39 -0.46
CA THR A 199 -14.64 11.74 0.95
C THR A 199 -13.49 10.95 1.58
N LEU A 200 -13.35 9.66 1.26
CA LEU A 200 -12.25 8.81 1.73
C LEU A 200 -10.91 9.33 1.24
N VAL A 201 -10.81 9.73 -0.03
CA VAL A 201 -9.56 10.27 -0.60
C VAL A 201 -9.18 11.59 0.09
N LEU A 202 -10.15 12.49 0.31
CA LEU A 202 -9.93 13.74 1.03
C LEU A 202 -9.51 13.50 2.49
N LEU A 203 -10.22 12.60 3.20
CA LEU A 203 -9.90 12.22 4.57
C LEU A 203 -8.50 11.58 4.65
N ALA A 204 -8.14 10.73 3.69
CA ALA A 204 -6.80 10.15 3.64
C ALA A 204 -5.72 11.24 3.46
N GLY A 205 -6.00 12.29 2.68
CA GLY A 205 -5.13 13.46 2.59
C GLY A 205 -4.98 14.20 3.91
N VAL A 206 -6.09 14.44 4.63
CA VAL A 206 -6.07 15.09 5.95
C VAL A 206 -5.32 14.25 6.98
N VAL A 207 -5.62 12.95 7.07
CA VAL A 207 -4.92 12.01 7.97
C VAL A 207 -3.43 11.98 7.64
N SER A 208 -3.06 11.96 6.36
CA SER A 208 -1.66 12.01 5.94
C SER A 208 -0.97 13.27 6.43
N ASN A 209 -1.62 14.44 6.31
CA ASN A 209 -1.05 15.70 6.76
C ASN A 209 -0.80 15.73 8.28
N VAL A 210 -1.73 15.20 9.07
CA VAL A 210 -1.56 15.04 10.53
C VAL A 210 -0.38 14.12 10.85
N LEU A 211 -0.28 12.98 10.16
CA LEU A 211 0.82 12.03 10.35
C LEU A 211 2.17 12.62 9.94
N TYR A 212 2.24 13.37 8.84
CA TYR A 212 3.47 14.06 8.44
C TYR A 212 3.87 15.11 9.49
N SER A 213 2.92 15.89 9.98
CA SER A 213 3.17 16.92 11.00
C SER A 213 3.69 16.32 12.32
N ALA A 214 3.28 15.10 12.67
CA ALA A 214 3.75 14.41 13.88
C ALA A 214 5.19 13.89 13.78
N LEU A 215 5.76 13.82 12.58
CA LEU A 215 7.11 13.31 12.31
C LEU A 215 8.14 14.40 11.98
N ILE A 216 7.69 15.65 11.81
CA ILE A 216 8.53 16.84 11.59
C ILE A 216 8.94 17.40 12.95
#